data_AF-A0A819E2B8-F1
#
_entry.id   AF-A0A819E2B8-F1
#
_cell.length_a   1.000
_cell.length_b   1.000
_cell.length_c   1.000
_cell.angle_alpha   90.00
_cell.angle_beta   90.00
_cell.angle_gamma   90.00
#
_symmetry.space_group_name_H-M   'P 1'
#
loop_
_entity.id
_entity.type
_entity.pdbx_description
1 polymer ?
#
loop_
_entity_poly.entity_id
_entity_poly.type
_entity_poly.pdbx_seq_one_letter_code
_entity_poly.pdbx_strand_id
1 'polypeptide(L)'
;MYRFIGRIVSWGIAQINDFYKNIAIIQTIIPLVEPIPIAMIWGYDCISTGDGSVSAPEPFVSTDYHIIVDCSNIFIGSQTIRDPTTGATQKNPAIRVNVKNLVRVVENDKLKIYIKTRIAGGSKPPENLPVWKEWASCGYKCIVIERSASGPEDGVDEMLHAQILQLLHIYKDTQTRSQVLVLVTGDGNINGGRTSFLQSVESVLTSNWSVELWSWERSLSQHFLSTQRFFPSRMTIKYLDSYRNDITFIQKPREN
;
A
#
# COMPACT_ATOMS: atom_id res chain seq x y z
N MET A 1 -42.43 2.78 -26.93
CA MET A 1 -41.15 2.92 -26.20
C MET A 1 -41.22 3.86 -25.00
N TYR A 2 -41.99 4.97 -25.03
CA TYR A 2 -42.10 5.92 -23.90
C TYR A 2 -42.96 5.50 -22.70
N ARG A 3 -43.73 4.39 -22.78
CA ARG A 3 -44.55 3.90 -21.65
C ARG A 3 -43.83 2.94 -20.68
N PHE A 4 -42.62 2.48 -21.02
CA PHE A 4 -41.88 1.52 -20.19
C PHE A 4 -40.96 2.20 -19.16
N ILE A 5 -40.44 3.40 -19.49
CA ILE A 5 -39.54 4.18 -18.62
C ILE A 5 -40.28 4.76 -17.40
N GLY A 6 -41.54 5.18 -17.57
CA GLY A 6 -42.34 5.73 -16.47
C GLY A 6 -42.67 4.74 -15.34
N ARG A 7 -42.70 3.42 -15.62
CA ARG A 7 -42.99 2.39 -14.61
C ARG A 7 -41.78 2.04 -13.74
N ILE A 8 -40.56 2.16 -14.26
CA ILE A 8 -39.32 1.88 -13.51
C ILE A 8 -39.04 3.01 -12.51
N VAL A 9 -39.26 4.26 -12.91
CA VAL A 9 -39.08 5.43 -12.03
C VAL A 9 -40.09 5.42 -10.88
N SER A 10 -41.35 5.05 -11.14
CA SER A 10 -42.38 4.95 -10.11
C SER A 10 -42.13 3.84 -9.08
N TRP A 11 -41.49 2.74 -9.47
CA TRP A 11 -41.12 1.64 -8.55
C TRP A 11 -39.95 2.02 -7.64
N GLY A 12 -38.95 2.73 -8.19
CA GLY A 12 -37.81 3.22 -7.41
C GLY A 12 -38.22 4.24 -6.34
N ILE A 13 -39.12 5.18 -6.67
CA ILE A 13 -39.59 6.20 -5.73
C ILE A 13 -40.42 5.58 -4.59
N ALA A 14 -41.19 4.51 -4.85
CA ALA A 14 -41.96 3.82 -3.82
C ALA A 14 -41.06 3.09 -2.81
N GLN A 15 -40.01 2.41 -3.26
CA GLN A 15 -39.03 1.75 -2.37
C GLN A 15 -38.23 2.75 -1.53
N ILE A 16 -37.91 3.92 -2.09
CA ILE A 16 -37.23 5.01 -1.39
C ILE A 16 -38.13 5.55 -0.27
N ASN A 17 -39.43 5.76 -0.53
CA ASN A 17 -40.36 6.26 0.49
C ASN A 17 -40.64 5.26 1.62
N ASP A 18 -40.69 3.97 1.34
CA ASP A 18 -40.84 2.94 2.39
C ASP A 18 -39.56 2.78 3.23
N PHE A 19 -38.38 3.04 2.65
CA PHE A 19 -37.12 3.09 3.40
C PHE A 19 -37.08 4.27 4.38
N TYR A 20 -37.53 5.46 3.97
CA TYR A 20 -37.59 6.64 4.85
C TYR A 20 -38.59 6.48 6.00
N LYS A 21 -39.70 5.76 5.80
CA LYS A 21 -40.64 5.43 6.90
C LYS A 21 -40.00 4.54 7.97
N ASN A 22 -39.13 3.61 7.59
CA ASN A 22 -38.43 2.74 8.53
C ASN A 22 -37.35 3.48 9.33
N ILE A 23 -36.72 4.52 8.76
CA ILE A 23 -35.74 5.37 9.48
C ILE A 23 -36.42 6.22 10.56
N ALA A 24 -37.63 6.73 10.31
CA ALA A 24 -38.38 7.50 11.31
C ALA A 24 -38.73 6.67 12.56
N ILE A 25 -38.89 5.34 12.42
CA ILE A 25 -39.15 4.41 13.54
C ILE A 25 -37.87 4.17 14.37
N ILE A 26 -36.69 4.18 13.74
CA ILE A 26 -35.41 3.98 14.44
C ILE A 26 -35.05 5.22 15.29
N GLN A 27 -35.41 6.42 14.83
CA GLN A 27 -35.19 7.68 15.58
C GLN A 27 -36.04 7.80 16.87
N THR A 28 -37.06 6.96 17.05
CA THR A 28 -37.91 6.99 18.26
C THR A 28 -37.38 6.11 19.41
N ILE A 29 -36.35 5.28 19.18
CA ILE A 29 -35.90 4.26 20.15
C ILE A 29 -34.57 4.62 20.84
N ILE A 30 -33.87 5.68 20.41
CA ILE A 30 -32.58 6.08 21.01
C ILE A 30 -32.54 7.61 21.21
N PRO A 31 -32.87 8.13 22.40
CA PRO A 31 -32.54 9.52 22.73
C PRO A 31 -31.13 9.56 23.34
N LEU A 32 -30.29 10.50 22.89
CA LEU A 32 -28.94 10.85 23.38
C LEU A 32 -27.76 10.29 22.57
N VAL A 33 -27.71 10.59 21.26
CA VAL A 33 -26.44 10.91 20.59
C VAL A 33 -26.75 12.06 19.63
N GLU A 34 -25.97 13.13 19.65
CA GLU A 34 -26.12 14.24 18.70
C GLU A 34 -26.12 13.70 17.26
N PRO A 35 -26.94 14.27 16.35
CA PRO A 35 -27.05 13.75 14.99
C PRO A 35 -25.71 13.91 14.28
N ILE A 36 -25.00 12.80 14.05
CA ILE A 36 -23.92 12.74 13.08
C ILE A 36 -24.54 13.16 11.74
N PRO A 37 -24.00 14.20 11.07
CA PRO A 37 -24.51 14.61 9.76
C PRO A 37 -24.55 13.40 8.82
N ILE A 38 -25.68 13.13 8.18
CA ILE A 38 -25.86 12.00 7.25
C ILE A 38 -24.74 11.97 6.18
N ALA A 39 -24.20 13.14 5.82
CA ALA A 39 -23.00 13.30 4.99
C ALA A 39 -21.78 12.47 5.44
N MET A 40 -21.54 12.33 6.76
CA MET A 40 -20.43 11.53 7.30
C MET A 40 -20.67 10.02 7.26
N ILE A 41 -21.93 9.57 7.31
CA ILE A 41 -22.26 8.13 7.24
C ILE A 41 -22.08 7.61 5.80
N TRP A 42 -22.11 8.52 4.81
CA TRP A 42 -22.07 8.18 3.38
C TRP A 42 -20.85 8.76 2.63
N GLY A 43 -19.95 9.48 3.31
CA GLY A 43 -18.68 9.94 2.74
C GLY A 43 -18.81 11.04 1.68
N TYR A 44 -19.77 11.95 1.80
CA TYR A 44 -19.97 13.06 0.87
C TYR A 44 -19.74 14.41 1.54
N ASP A 45 -18.88 15.27 0.98
CA ASP A 45 -18.85 16.70 1.28
C ASP A 45 -19.66 17.46 0.23
N CYS A 46 -20.66 18.22 0.66
CA CYS A 46 -21.43 19.09 -0.22
C CYS A 46 -20.64 20.38 -0.48
N ILE A 47 -20.14 20.57 -1.71
CA ILE A 47 -19.57 21.86 -2.14
C ILE A 47 -20.69 22.65 -2.81
N SER A 48 -21.08 23.79 -2.22
CA SER A 48 -21.99 24.74 -2.84
C SER A 48 -21.23 25.53 -3.91
N THR A 49 -21.48 25.27 -5.19
CA THR A 49 -21.12 26.24 -6.22
C THR A 49 -22.08 27.42 -6.12
N GLY A 50 -21.55 28.64 -6.15
CA GLY A 50 -22.31 29.89 -5.96
C GLY A 50 -23.36 30.20 -7.04
N ASP A 51 -23.70 29.25 -7.90
CA ASP A 51 -24.68 29.35 -8.96
C ASP A 51 -25.97 28.55 -8.71
N GLY A 52 -26.10 27.88 -7.55
CA GLY A 52 -27.28 27.12 -7.17
C GLY A 52 -27.46 25.82 -7.96
N SER A 53 -26.47 25.41 -8.76
CA SER A 53 -26.44 24.07 -9.35
C SER A 53 -25.75 23.10 -8.38
N VAL A 54 -26.43 22.02 -8.00
CA VAL A 54 -25.81 20.93 -7.24
C VAL A 54 -25.29 19.93 -8.26
N SER A 55 -24.00 19.97 -8.57
CA SER A 55 -23.37 18.85 -9.27
C SER A 55 -23.43 17.62 -8.37
N ALA A 56 -23.75 16.46 -8.94
CA ALA A 56 -23.63 15.21 -8.19
C ALA A 56 -22.18 15.11 -7.67
N PRO A 57 -21.97 14.91 -6.36
CA PRO A 57 -20.61 14.76 -5.86
C PRO A 57 -19.97 13.58 -6.59
N GLU A 58 -18.80 13.80 -7.18
CA GLU A 58 -17.94 12.73 -7.68
C GLU A 58 -17.86 11.68 -6.56
N PRO A 59 -18.17 10.40 -6.84
CA PRO A 59 -18.13 9.38 -5.80
C PRO A 59 -16.75 9.41 -5.17
N PHE A 60 -16.69 9.53 -3.85
CA PHE A 60 -15.43 9.42 -3.13
C PHE A 60 -14.93 7.99 -3.36
N VAL A 61 -14.09 7.80 -4.38
CA VAL A 61 -13.51 6.50 -4.68
C VAL A 61 -12.49 6.24 -3.59
N SER A 62 -12.99 5.66 -2.52
CA SER A 62 -12.20 5.26 -1.38
C SER A 62 -11.13 4.28 -1.83
N THR A 63 -9.88 4.52 -1.42
CA THR A 63 -8.72 3.77 -1.86
C THR A 63 -8.43 2.63 -0.89
N ASP A 64 -8.06 1.47 -1.41
CA ASP A 64 -7.49 0.36 -0.65
C ASP A 64 -6.00 0.23 -0.94
N TYR A 65 -5.23 -0.06 0.12
CA TYR A 65 -3.78 -0.17 0.08
C TYR A 65 -3.34 -1.59 0.40
N HIS A 66 -2.42 -2.09 -0.41
CA HIS A 66 -1.75 -3.37 -0.20
C HIS A 66 -0.25 -3.14 -0.07
N ILE A 67 0.29 -3.38 1.12
CA ILE A 67 1.68 -3.07 1.43
C ILE A 67 2.51 -4.35 1.40
N ILE A 68 3.55 -4.34 0.58
CA ILE A 68 4.49 -5.45 0.44
C ILE A 68 5.91 -4.91 0.59
N VAL A 69 6.64 -5.48 1.54
CA VAL A 69 8.00 -5.07 1.88
C VAL A 69 8.97 -6.20 1.58
N ASP A 70 9.98 -5.89 0.79
CA ASP A 70 11.16 -6.73 0.64
C ASP A 70 12.21 -6.31 1.67
N CYS A 71 12.22 -6.99 2.80
CA CYS A 71 13.08 -6.66 3.93
C CYS A 71 14.57 -6.79 3.58
N SER A 72 14.95 -7.72 2.71
CA SER A 72 16.34 -7.92 2.30
C SER A 72 16.84 -6.73 1.49
N ASN A 73 16.07 -6.28 0.49
CA ASN A 73 16.44 -5.11 -0.31
C ASN A 73 16.52 -3.84 0.55
N ILE A 74 15.58 -3.63 1.47
CA ILE A 74 15.59 -2.44 2.34
C ILE A 74 16.74 -2.49 3.35
N PHE A 75 17.02 -3.67 3.91
CA PHE A 75 18.13 -3.83 4.84
C PHE A 75 19.48 -3.60 4.15
N ILE A 76 19.73 -4.26 3.02
CA ILE A 76 20.99 -4.13 2.26
C ILE A 76 21.17 -2.69 1.75
N GLY A 77 20.10 -2.09 1.22
CA GLY A 77 20.13 -0.70 0.77
C GLY A 77 20.44 0.30 1.89
N SER A 78 19.95 0.05 3.11
CA SER A 78 20.18 0.93 4.27
C SER A 78 21.67 1.05 4.64
N GLN A 79 22.46 0.01 4.37
CA GLN A 79 23.90 -0.03 4.69
C GLN A 79 24.73 0.87 3.77
N THR A 80 24.15 1.38 2.69
CA THR A 80 24.82 2.27 1.75
C THR A 80 24.64 3.71 2.21
N ILE A 81 25.73 4.36 2.63
CA ILE A 81 25.79 5.77 3.02
C ILE A 81 26.38 6.56 1.85
N ARG A 82 25.72 7.65 1.47
CA ARG A 82 26.25 8.62 0.50
C ARG A 82 26.78 9.85 1.24
N ASP A 83 28.01 10.22 0.94
CA ASP A 83 28.57 11.49 1.34
C ASP A 83 27.91 12.60 0.48
N PRO A 84 27.21 13.58 1.10
CA PRO A 84 26.53 14.63 0.36
C PRO A 84 27.50 15.62 -0.30
N THR A 85 28.73 15.74 0.21
CA THR A 85 29.75 16.69 -0.26
C THR A 85 30.56 16.10 -1.41
N THR A 86 31.01 14.85 -1.28
CA THR A 86 31.87 14.20 -2.29
C THR A 86 31.09 13.34 -3.27
N GLY A 87 29.85 12.96 -2.94
CA GLY A 87 29.08 11.97 -3.69
C GLY A 87 29.60 10.54 -3.53
N ALA A 88 30.67 10.34 -2.76
CA ALA A 88 31.24 9.03 -2.50
C ALA A 88 30.26 8.15 -1.72
N THR A 89 30.36 6.84 -1.93
CA THR A 89 29.49 5.86 -1.28
C THR A 89 30.31 4.95 -0.40
N GLN A 90 29.89 4.79 0.87
CA GLN A 90 30.48 3.88 1.82
C GLN A 90 29.44 2.84 2.27
N LYS A 91 29.86 1.59 2.47
CA LYS A 91 29.04 0.58 3.13
C LYS A 91 29.33 0.54 4.62
N ASN A 92 28.28 0.61 5.44
CA ASN A 92 28.32 0.39 6.87
C ASN A 92 27.40 -0.78 7.25
N PRO A 93 27.94 -1.99 7.45
CA PRO A 93 27.16 -3.18 7.79
C PRO A 93 26.62 -3.16 9.22
N ALA A 94 26.98 -2.18 10.06
CA ALA A 94 26.40 -2.01 11.40
C ALA A 94 25.04 -1.29 11.37
N ILE A 95 24.66 -0.69 10.25
CA ILE A 95 23.35 -0.06 10.10
C ILE A 95 22.26 -1.13 10.12
N ARG A 96 21.20 -0.84 10.87
CA ARG A 96 19.96 -1.60 10.95
C ARG A 96 18.78 -0.69 10.62
N VAL A 97 17.68 -1.31 10.23
CA VAL A 97 16.41 -0.65 9.96
C VAL A 97 15.55 -0.69 11.22
N ASN A 98 15.01 0.45 11.62
CA ASN A 98 13.99 0.56 12.65
C ASN A 98 12.62 0.24 12.02
N VAL A 99 12.08 -0.94 12.29
CA VAL A 99 10.85 -1.44 11.64
C VAL A 99 9.66 -0.57 11.99
N LYS A 100 9.49 -0.19 13.26
CA LYS A 100 8.37 0.69 13.67
C LYS A 100 8.38 2.03 12.95
N ASN A 101 9.54 2.67 12.84
CA ASN A 101 9.66 3.96 12.17
C ASN A 101 9.50 3.81 10.66
N LEU A 102 10.02 2.74 10.05
CA LEU A 102 9.79 2.44 8.64
C LEU A 102 8.29 2.26 8.35
N VAL A 103 7.59 1.47 9.16
CA VAL A 103 6.13 1.26 9.01
C VAL A 103 5.39 2.59 9.12
N ARG A 104 5.75 3.43 10.10
CA ARG A 104 5.16 4.77 10.25
C ARG A 104 5.35 5.63 8.99
N VAL A 105 6.53 5.59 8.36
CA VAL A 105 6.83 6.35 7.14
C VAL A 105 6.06 5.81 5.93
N VAL A 106 6.06 4.48 5.72
CA VAL A 106 5.41 3.84 4.57
C VAL A 106 3.88 3.92 4.66
N GLU A 107 3.33 3.76 5.86
CA GLU A 107 1.89 3.87 6.12
C GLU A 107 1.40 5.31 6.28
N ASN A 108 2.30 6.31 6.21
CA ASN A 108 1.94 7.70 6.49
C ASN A 108 0.76 8.18 5.63
N ASP A 109 -0.12 8.98 6.24
CA ASP A 109 -1.36 9.53 5.67
C ASP A 109 -2.42 8.51 5.23
N LYS A 110 -2.17 7.21 5.39
CA LYS A 110 -3.14 6.16 5.08
C LYS A 110 -3.95 5.83 6.32
N LEU A 111 -5.28 5.96 6.24
CA LEU A 111 -6.15 5.49 7.31
C LEU A 111 -6.05 3.96 7.41
N LYS A 112 -5.82 3.43 8.62
CA LYS A 112 -5.60 1.99 8.84
C LYS A 112 -6.70 1.09 8.28
N ILE A 113 -7.96 1.55 8.29
CA ILE A 113 -9.12 0.84 7.75
C ILE A 113 -9.02 0.58 6.22
N TYR A 114 -8.22 1.38 5.52
CA TYR A 114 -7.97 1.27 4.10
C TYR A 114 -6.74 0.43 3.76
N ILE A 115 -5.93 0.04 4.75
CA ILE A 115 -4.81 -0.88 4.53
C ILE A 115 -5.31 -2.31 4.68
N LYS A 116 -5.56 -2.96 3.54
CA LYS A 116 -6.14 -4.31 3.47
C LYS A 116 -5.12 -5.42 3.61
N THR A 117 -3.88 -5.17 3.17
CA THR A 117 -2.81 -6.16 3.21
C THR A 117 -1.52 -5.55 3.73
N ARG A 118 -0.82 -6.30 4.59
CA ARG A 118 0.54 -6.01 5.08
C ARG A 118 1.38 -7.28 5.02
N ILE A 119 2.36 -7.32 4.14
CA ILE A 119 3.27 -8.47 3.96
C ILE A 119 4.72 -7.97 4.03
N ALA A 120 5.54 -8.67 4.80
CA ALA A 120 6.98 -8.43 4.88
C ALA A 120 7.70 -9.74 4.54
N GLY A 121 8.54 -9.74 3.51
CA GLY A 121 9.30 -10.91 3.07
C GLY A 121 10.80 -10.71 3.25
N GLY A 122 11.51 -11.77 3.63
CA GLY A 122 12.96 -11.76 3.72
C GLY A 122 13.49 -13.13 4.11
N SER A 123 14.79 -13.33 4.02
CA SER A 123 15.42 -14.57 4.48
C SER A 123 15.59 -14.57 6.00
N LYS A 124 15.49 -15.76 6.62
CA LYS A 124 15.79 -15.97 8.04
C LYS A 124 17.29 -15.74 8.28
N PRO A 125 17.74 -14.75 9.06
CA PRO A 125 19.02 -14.86 9.74
C PRO A 125 18.81 -15.77 10.97
N PRO A 126 19.86 -16.40 11.54
CA PRO A 126 19.73 -17.53 12.47
C PRO A 126 18.75 -17.28 13.64
N GLU A 127 18.15 -18.38 14.07
CA GLU A 127 16.91 -18.51 14.83
C GLU A 127 16.86 -17.59 16.08
N ASN A 128 15.73 -16.88 16.26
CA ASN A 128 15.40 -15.98 17.39
C ASN A 128 15.65 -14.48 17.24
N LEU A 129 15.51 -13.90 16.04
CA LEU A 129 15.71 -12.45 15.89
C LEU A 129 14.47 -11.61 16.22
N PRO A 130 14.62 -10.54 17.04
CA PRO A 130 13.57 -9.57 17.37
C PRO A 130 12.85 -8.91 16.18
N VAL A 131 13.48 -8.87 15.00
CA VAL A 131 12.98 -8.11 13.83
C VAL A 131 11.64 -8.63 13.30
N TRP A 132 11.46 -9.95 13.20
CA TRP A 132 10.20 -10.52 12.71
C TRP A 132 9.07 -10.39 13.73
N LYS A 133 9.40 -10.41 15.03
CA LYS A 133 8.45 -10.07 16.10
C LYS A 133 8.03 -8.60 16.00
N GLU A 134 8.95 -7.71 15.63
CA GLU A 134 8.65 -6.30 15.44
C GLU A 134 7.71 -6.07 14.24
N TRP A 135 7.99 -6.69 13.08
CA TRP A 135 7.07 -6.69 11.93
C TRP A 135 5.69 -7.22 12.29
N ALA A 136 5.62 -8.36 12.98
CA ALA A 136 4.36 -8.93 13.44
C ALA A 136 3.63 -7.99 14.42
N SER A 137 4.35 -7.29 15.32
CA SER A 137 3.77 -6.32 16.23
C SER A 137 3.19 -5.08 15.52
N CYS A 138 3.66 -4.80 14.31
CA CYS A 138 3.10 -3.78 13.41
C CYS A 138 1.94 -4.30 12.54
N GLY A 139 1.52 -5.56 12.71
CA GLY A 139 0.42 -6.17 11.96
C GLY A 139 0.80 -6.75 10.59
N TYR A 140 2.09 -6.97 10.33
CA TYR A 140 2.55 -7.56 9.06
C TYR A 140 2.56 -9.08 9.13
N LYS A 141 2.03 -9.74 8.09
CA LYS A 141 2.28 -11.15 7.83
C LYS A 141 3.72 -11.30 7.35
N CYS A 142 4.53 -12.04 8.10
CA CYS A 142 5.92 -12.28 7.77
C CYS A 142 6.07 -13.55 6.90
N ILE A 143 6.72 -13.42 5.75
CA ILE A 143 7.08 -14.54 4.88
C ILE A 143 8.59 -14.71 5.00
N VAL A 144 9.00 -15.79 5.65
CA VAL A 144 10.40 -16.03 5.99
C VAL A 144 10.80 -17.40 5.45
N ILE A 145 11.83 -17.45 4.61
CA ILE A 145 12.39 -18.69 4.08
C ILE A 145 13.78 -18.90 4.68
N GLU A 146 14.10 -20.13 5.04
CA GLU A 146 15.42 -20.51 5.56
C GLU A 146 16.46 -20.47 4.45
N ARG A 147 17.66 -19.95 4.76
CA ARG A 147 18.80 -20.09 3.85
C ARG A 147 19.19 -21.57 3.85
N SER A 148 19.18 -22.20 2.68
CA SER A 148 19.75 -23.55 2.57
C SER A 148 21.25 -23.52 2.92
N ALA A 149 21.76 -24.59 3.52
CA ALA A 149 23.17 -24.69 3.90
C ALA A 149 24.14 -24.72 2.70
N SER A 150 23.62 -24.86 1.47
CA SER A 150 24.40 -25.18 0.27
C SER A 150 24.15 -24.26 -0.94
N GLY A 151 23.44 -23.14 -0.81
CA GLY A 151 23.16 -22.27 -1.95
C GLY A 151 22.65 -20.86 -1.61
N PRO A 152 22.60 -19.95 -2.62
CA PRO A 152 21.94 -18.66 -2.48
C PRO A 152 20.46 -18.85 -2.12
N GLU A 153 19.87 -17.83 -1.50
CA GLU A 153 18.45 -17.81 -1.16
C GLU A 153 17.61 -18.11 -2.41
N ASP A 154 16.68 -19.06 -2.34
CA ASP A 154 15.73 -19.31 -3.43
C ASP A 154 14.31 -19.17 -2.87
N GLY A 155 13.51 -18.26 -3.43
CA GLY A 155 12.05 -18.29 -3.32
C GLY A 155 11.37 -17.15 -2.57
N VAL A 156 12.07 -16.26 -1.84
CA VAL A 156 11.40 -15.17 -1.11
C VAL A 156 10.79 -14.19 -2.10
N ASP A 157 11.57 -13.77 -3.09
CA ASP A 157 11.12 -12.86 -4.13
C ASP A 157 9.99 -13.48 -4.93
N GLU A 158 10.12 -14.75 -5.35
CA GLU A 158 9.03 -15.48 -6.02
C GLU A 158 7.76 -15.55 -5.18
N MET A 159 7.88 -15.73 -3.87
CA MET A 159 6.72 -15.73 -2.98
C MET A 159 6.09 -14.32 -2.89
N LEU A 160 6.90 -13.27 -2.81
CA LEU A 160 6.40 -11.89 -2.83
C LEU A 160 5.71 -11.55 -4.16
N HIS A 161 6.27 -11.98 -5.30
CA HIS A 161 5.63 -11.87 -6.61
C HIS A 161 4.30 -12.61 -6.65
N ALA A 162 4.27 -13.86 -6.14
CA ALA A 162 3.05 -14.66 -6.07
C ALA A 162 1.97 -13.98 -5.20
N GLN A 163 2.35 -13.36 -4.09
CA GLN A 163 1.44 -12.58 -3.27
C GLN A 163 0.87 -11.36 -4.02
N ILE A 164 1.68 -10.64 -4.81
CA ILE A 164 1.19 -9.54 -5.66
C ILE A 164 0.14 -10.06 -6.65
N LEU A 165 0.46 -11.14 -7.37
CA LEU A 165 -0.44 -11.74 -8.35
C LEU A 165 -1.74 -12.25 -7.70
N GLN A 166 -1.64 -12.85 -6.50
CA GLN A 166 -2.80 -13.28 -5.73
C GLN A 166 -3.71 -12.09 -5.38
N LEU A 167 -3.15 -10.95 -4.98
CA LEU A 167 -3.93 -9.75 -4.70
C LEU A 167 -4.66 -9.24 -5.95
N LEU A 168 -3.96 -9.18 -7.09
CA LEU A 168 -4.61 -8.82 -8.35
C LEU A 168 -5.79 -9.76 -8.65
N HIS A 169 -5.64 -11.05 -8.41
CA HIS A 169 -6.73 -12.01 -8.61
C HIS A 169 -7.91 -11.79 -7.65
N ILE A 170 -7.66 -11.62 -6.35
CA ILE A 170 -8.70 -11.43 -5.33
C ILE A 170 -9.53 -10.17 -5.61
N TYR A 171 -8.87 -9.11 -6.06
CA TYR A 171 -9.48 -7.79 -6.19
C TYR A 171 -9.81 -7.40 -7.64
N LYS A 172 -9.62 -8.28 -8.62
CA LYS A 172 -9.84 -8.01 -10.07
C LYS A 172 -11.24 -7.47 -10.39
N ASP A 173 -12.26 -7.89 -9.63
CA ASP A 173 -13.67 -7.53 -9.86
C ASP A 173 -14.11 -6.34 -8.98
N THR A 174 -13.18 -5.70 -8.27
CA THR A 174 -13.47 -4.57 -7.38
C THR A 174 -13.61 -3.29 -8.19
N GLN A 175 -14.84 -2.85 -8.43
CA GLN A 175 -15.13 -1.63 -9.21
C GLN A 175 -15.44 -0.40 -8.34
N THR A 176 -15.65 -0.58 -7.04
CA THR A 176 -16.10 0.48 -6.12
C THR A 176 -14.97 1.20 -5.40
N ARG A 177 -13.75 0.68 -5.48
CA ARG A 177 -12.58 1.18 -4.73
C ARG A 177 -11.32 1.13 -5.58
N SER A 178 -10.60 2.24 -5.59
CA SER A 178 -9.26 2.32 -6.20
C SER A 178 -8.31 1.43 -5.41
N GLN A 179 -7.38 0.78 -6.11
CA GLN A 179 -6.42 -0.13 -5.50
C GLN A 179 -5.01 0.43 -5.67
N VAL A 180 -4.23 0.44 -4.59
CA VAL A 180 -2.83 0.89 -4.58
C VAL A 180 -1.94 -0.20 -4.04
N LEU A 181 -1.00 -0.66 -4.86
CA LEU A 181 0.14 -1.45 -4.38
C LEU A 181 1.19 -0.50 -3.81
N VAL A 182 1.46 -0.62 -2.50
CA VAL A 182 2.60 0.03 -1.85
C VAL A 182 3.73 -0.99 -1.81
N LEU A 183 4.68 -0.87 -2.72
CA LEU A 183 5.81 -1.79 -2.83
C LEU A 183 7.06 -1.13 -2.25
N VAL A 184 7.73 -1.82 -1.32
CA VAL A 184 8.93 -1.33 -0.65
C VAL A 184 10.11 -2.20 -1.07
N THR A 185 10.73 -1.86 -2.19
CA THR A 185 11.91 -2.51 -2.76
C THR A 185 12.63 -1.56 -3.73
N GLY A 186 13.92 -1.78 -3.95
CA GLY A 186 14.68 -1.16 -5.04
C GLY A 186 14.90 -2.09 -6.24
N ASP A 187 14.64 -3.39 -6.07
CA ASP A 187 14.91 -4.40 -7.08
C ASP A 187 13.91 -4.34 -8.23
N GLY A 188 14.40 -3.97 -9.40
CA GLY A 188 13.67 -4.03 -10.66
C GLY A 188 14.46 -4.79 -11.72
N ASN A 189 15.18 -5.84 -11.31
CA ASN A 189 15.96 -6.68 -12.22
C ASN A 189 15.05 -7.50 -13.14
N ILE A 190 15.56 -7.81 -14.33
CA ILE A 190 14.92 -8.73 -15.27
C ILE A 190 15.56 -10.10 -15.05
N ASN A 191 14.78 -11.06 -14.56
CA ASN A 191 15.29 -12.34 -14.08
C ASN A 191 15.34 -13.44 -15.15
N GLY A 192 15.68 -13.10 -16.40
CA GLY A 192 15.96 -14.06 -17.47
C GLY A 192 14.86 -15.10 -17.76
N GLY A 193 13.59 -14.76 -17.53
CA GLY A 193 12.43 -15.66 -17.68
C GLY A 193 11.81 -16.14 -16.36
N ARG A 194 12.46 -15.91 -15.21
CA ARG A 194 11.82 -15.99 -13.88
C ARG A 194 11.00 -14.72 -13.62
N THR A 195 10.08 -14.81 -12.67
CA THR A 195 9.29 -13.66 -12.21
C THR A 195 10.17 -12.56 -11.61
N SER A 196 9.75 -11.30 -11.75
CA SER A 196 10.40 -10.16 -11.10
C SER A 196 9.42 -9.14 -10.52
N PHE A 197 9.91 -8.29 -9.62
CA PHE A 197 9.15 -7.16 -9.09
C PHE A 197 8.75 -6.18 -10.19
N LEU A 198 9.62 -5.97 -11.19
CA LEU A 198 9.30 -5.15 -12.35
C LEU A 198 8.05 -5.66 -13.09
N GLN A 199 8.03 -6.95 -13.42
CA GLN A 199 6.87 -7.58 -14.08
C GLN A 199 5.62 -7.55 -13.21
N SER A 200 5.78 -7.68 -11.89
CA SER A 200 4.68 -7.58 -10.94
C SER A 200 4.09 -6.16 -10.92
N VAL A 201 4.93 -5.13 -10.91
CA VAL A 201 4.53 -3.71 -10.99
C VAL A 201 3.84 -3.41 -12.33
N GLU A 202 4.38 -3.90 -13.44
CA GLU A 202 3.75 -3.77 -14.76
C GLU A 202 2.37 -4.43 -14.79
N SER A 203 2.22 -5.62 -14.21
CA SER A 203 0.93 -6.33 -14.11
C SER A 203 -0.10 -5.56 -13.27
N VAL A 204 0.35 -4.91 -12.19
CA VAL A 204 -0.51 -4.06 -11.35
C VAL A 204 -0.97 -2.83 -12.13
N LEU A 205 -0.05 -2.16 -12.83
CA LEU A 205 -0.37 -0.99 -13.64
C LEU A 205 -1.25 -1.33 -14.85
N THR A 206 -1.11 -2.49 -15.48
CA THR A 206 -2.03 -2.89 -16.56
C THR A 206 -3.41 -3.29 -16.04
N SER A 207 -3.51 -3.70 -14.77
CA SER A 207 -4.78 -4.02 -14.08
C SER A 207 -5.52 -2.79 -13.53
N ASN A 208 -5.19 -1.58 -14.01
CA ASN A 208 -5.79 -0.30 -13.58
C ASN A 208 -5.58 0.04 -12.08
N TRP A 209 -4.56 -0.51 -11.44
CA TRP A 209 -4.16 -0.10 -10.09
C TRP A 209 -3.12 1.02 -10.18
N SER A 210 -2.89 1.67 -9.04
CA SER A 210 -1.76 2.57 -8.85
C SER A 210 -0.66 1.89 -8.03
N VAL A 211 0.56 2.38 -8.15
CA VAL A 211 1.76 1.88 -7.47
C VAL A 211 2.42 3.04 -6.73
N GLU A 212 2.65 2.84 -5.43
CA GLU A 212 3.50 3.66 -4.59
C GLU A 212 4.76 2.85 -4.26
N LEU A 213 5.86 3.16 -4.96
CA LEU A 213 7.14 2.48 -4.79
C LEU A 213 8.01 3.25 -3.80
N TRP A 214 8.49 2.56 -2.77
CA TRP A 214 9.45 3.08 -1.80
C TRP A 214 10.80 2.39 -1.96
N SER A 215 11.86 3.16 -2.15
CA SER A 215 13.22 2.64 -2.30
C SER A 215 14.26 3.59 -1.67
N TRP A 216 15.42 3.05 -1.34
CA TRP A 216 16.63 3.86 -1.26
C TRP A 216 17.02 4.33 -2.66
N GLU A 217 17.41 5.59 -2.83
CA GLU A 217 17.69 6.20 -4.13
C GLU A 217 18.76 5.41 -4.91
N ARG A 218 19.84 5.00 -4.23
CA ARG A 218 20.95 4.26 -4.85
C ARG A 218 20.63 2.81 -5.18
N SER A 219 19.62 2.24 -4.52
CA SER A 219 19.16 0.87 -4.77
C SER A 219 18.06 0.80 -5.82
N LEU A 220 17.50 1.94 -6.23
CA LEU A 220 16.39 2.00 -7.17
C LEU A 220 16.84 1.60 -8.58
N SER A 221 16.21 0.56 -9.14
CA SER A 221 16.39 0.18 -10.54
C SER A 221 15.94 1.27 -11.52
N GLN A 222 16.75 1.51 -12.55
CA GLN A 222 16.39 2.41 -13.66
C GLN A 222 15.14 1.94 -14.42
N HIS A 223 14.82 0.65 -14.38
CA HIS A 223 13.60 0.15 -15.01
C HIS A 223 12.35 0.74 -14.36
N PHE A 224 12.32 0.94 -13.03
CA PHE A 224 11.18 1.59 -12.38
C PHE A 224 11.03 3.05 -12.77
N LEU A 225 12.14 3.77 -12.97
CA LEU A 225 12.09 5.15 -13.48
C LEU A 225 11.52 5.20 -14.90
N SER A 226 11.89 4.23 -15.75
CA SER A 226 11.30 4.08 -17.08
C SER A 226 9.80 3.77 -16.99
N THR A 227 9.39 2.80 -16.17
CA THR A 227 7.97 2.46 -15.93
C THR A 227 7.17 3.66 -15.44
N GLN A 228 7.72 4.46 -14.51
CA GLN A 228 7.05 5.67 -14.03
C GLN A 228 6.79 6.68 -15.16
N ARG A 229 7.71 6.84 -16.11
CA ARG A 229 7.53 7.74 -17.27
C ARG A 229 6.38 7.27 -18.17
N PHE A 230 6.15 5.95 -18.28
CA PHE A 230 5.01 5.41 -19.02
C PHE A 230 3.68 5.52 -18.25
N PHE A 231 3.72 5.54 -16.92
CA PHE A 231 2.54 5.62 -16.05
C PHE A 231 2.61 6.78 -15.03
N PRO A 232 2.78 8.05 -15.46
CA PRO A 232 3.13 9.15 -14.57
C PRO A 232 2.03 9.51 -13.56
N SER A 233 0.76 9.24 -13.88
CA SER A 233 -0.37 9.49 -12.97
C SER A 233 -0.68 8.32 -12.03
N ARG A 234 -0.10 7.14 -12.26
CA ARG A 234 -0.43 5.92 -11.52
C ARG A 234 0.77 5.28 -10.83
N MET A 235 1.99 5.74 -11.10
CA MET A 235 3.18 5.29 -10.40
C MET A 235 3.88 6.47 -9.73
N THR A 236 4.02 6.38 -8.41
CA THR A 236 4.78 7.35 -7.60
C THR A 236 5.96 6.65 -6.97
N ILE A 237 7.15 7.27 -7.06
CA ILE A 237 8.37 6.79 -6.41
C ILE A 237 8.68 7.73 -5.25
N LYS A 238 8.92 7.16 -4.06
CA LYS A 238 9.27 7.87 -2.84
C LYS A 238 10.60 7.34 -2.31
N TYR A 239 11.46 8.26 -1.87
CA TYR A 239 12.80 7.92 -1.40
C TYR A 239 12.86 7.82 0.12
N LEU A 240 13.41 6.71 0.59
CA LEU A 240 13.65 6.46 2.02
C LEU A 240 14.76 7.35 2.60
N ASP A 241 15.63 7.90 1.75
CA ASP A 241 16.77 8.73 2.13
C ASP A 241 16.38 9.96 2.95
N SER A 242 15.23 10.59 2.65
CA SER A 242 14.70 11.72 3.42
C SER A 242 14.35 11.38 4.87
N TYR A 243 14.17 10.09 5.17
CA TYR A 243 13.79 9.58 6.49
C TYR A 243 14.92 8.78 7.16
N ARG A 244 16.12 8.75 6.56
CA ARG A 244 17.22 7.86 6.96
C ARG A 244 17.54 7.92 8.46
N ASN A 245 17.58 9.13 9.02
CA ASN A 245 17.89 9.32 10.44
C ASN A 245 16.81 8.76 11.38
N ASP A 246 15.56 8.68 10.91
CA ASP A 246 14.44 8.17 11.70
C ASP A 246 14.30 6.64 11.54
N ILE A 247 14.54 6.11 10.34
CA ILE A 247 14.28 4.71 10.02
C ILE A 247 15.51 3.82 10.13
N THR A 248 16.68 4.36 10.48
CA THR A 248 17.91 3.57 10.67
C THR A 248 18.58 3.85 12.01
N PHE A 249 19.35 2.87 12.48
CA PHE A 249 20.20 3.01 13.67
C PHE A 249 21.47 2.18 13.51
N ILE A 250 22.53 2.55 14.24
CA ILE A 250 23.77 1.78 14.28
C ILE A 250 23.66 0.75 15.41
N GLN A 251 23.75 -0.54 15.08
CA GLN A 251 23.86 -1.59 16.07
C GLN A 251 25.30 -1.63 16.59
N LYS A 252 25.45 -1.35 17.90
CA LYS A 252 26.75 -1.52 18.57
C LYS A 252 27.19 -3.00 18.49
N PRO A 253 28.51 -3.28 18.38
CA PRO A 253 29.02 -4.63 18.57
C PRO A 253 28.51 -5.20 19.89
N ARG A 254 28.21 -6.50 19.93
CA ARG A 254 27.98 -7.17 21.21
C ARG A 254 29.31 -7.13 21.97
N GLU A 255 29.33 -6.49 23.13
CA GLU A 255 30.43 -6.67 24.09
C GLU A 255 30.38 -8.15 24.52
N ASN A 256 31.50 -8.84 24.35
CA ASN A 256 31.66 -10.25 24.73
C ASN A 256 31.78 -10.40 26.25
#